data_AF-A0A1Y4EQF2-F1
#
_entry.id   AF-A0A1Y4EQF2-F1
#
_cell.length_a   1.000
_cell.length_b   1.000
_cell.length_c   1.000
_cell.angle_alpha   90.00
_cell.angle_beta   90.00
_cell.angle_gamma   90.00
#
_symmetry.space_group_name_H-M   'P 1'
#
loop_
_entity.id
_entity.type
_entity.pdbx_description
1 polymer ?
#
loop_
_entity_poly.entity_id
_entity_poly.type
_entity_poly.pdbx_seq_one_letter_code
_entity_poly.pdbx_strand_id
1 'polypeptide(L)'
;MAKRDQDVHFLASKEEVERIHEKMDELGIRSMGAYLRKMALDGYCIRLDLQDVKALVSLLRICSNNLNQYAKRANETGSIYRADIEDLQKRLEEIWTDMREVLVRLSSIQ
;
A
#
# COMPACT_ATOMS: atom_id res chain seq x y z
N MET A 1 -14.85 -37.95 7.85
CA MET A 1 -13.62 -37.14 7.99
C MET A 1 -12.44 -38.07 8.08
N ALA A 2 -11.37 -37.85 7.30
CA ALA A 2 -10.13 -38.61 7.45
C ALA A 2 -9.52 -38.38 8.85
N LYS A 3 -8.76 -39.36 9.34
CA LYS A 3 -8.02 -39.24 10.61
C LYS A 3 -7.03 -38.08 10.50
N ARG A 4 -6.95 -37.25 11.54
CA ARG A 4 -5.98 -36.15 11.64
C ARG A 4 -4.75 -36.69 12.36
N ASP A 5 -3.72 -37.07 11.62
CA ASP A 5 -2.52 -37.75 12.11
C ASP A 5 -1.20 -37.02 11.78
N GLN A 6 -1.29 -35.85 11.14
CA GLN A 6 -0.16 -34.96 10.87
C GLN A 6 -0.15 -33.79 11.85
N ASP A 7 1.02 -33.50 12.42
CA ASP A 7 1.23 -32.35 13.30
C ASP A 7 1.76 -31.15 12.50
N VAL A 8 1.27 -29.96 12.84
CA VAL A 8 1.71 -28.69 12.25
C VAL A 8 1.97 -27.73 13.40
N HIS A 9 3.24 -27.51 13.71
CA HIS A 9 3.64 -26.55 14.75
C HIS A 9 3.82 -25.14 14.15
N PHE A 10 3.57 -24.11 14.96
CA PHE A 10 4.01 -22.75 14.67
C PHE A 10 4.50 -22.09 15.95
N LEU A 11 5.55 -21.27 15.83
CA LEU A 11 6.07 -20.47 16.93
C LEU A 11 5.55 -19.05 16.79
N ALA A 12 5.13 -18.46 17.90
CA ALA A 12 4.71 -17.06 17.99
C ALA A 12 5.23 -16.42 19.27
N SER A 13 5.46 -15.12 19.20
CA SER A 13 5.70 -14.26 20.35
C SER A 13 4.45 -14.17 21.25
N LYS A 14 4.62 -13.69 22.47
CA LYS A 14 3.51 -13.50 23.41
C LYS A 14 2.45 -12.54 22.85
N GLU A 15 2.88 -11.44 22.23
CA GLU A 15 2.01 -10.45 21.61
C GLU A 15 1.19 -11.05 20.45
N GLU A 16 1.82 -11.88 19.61
CA GLU A 16 1.11 -12.57 18.52
C GLU A 16 0.06 -13.55 19.06
N VAL A 17 0.37 -14.28 20.13
CA VAL A 17 -0.58 -15.21 20.76
C VAL A 17 -1.77 -14.46 21.37
N GLU A 18 -1.54 -13.34 22.06
CA GLU A 18 -2.61 -12.49 22.60
C GLU A 18 -3.54 -11.98 21.49
N ARG A 19 -2.97 -11.43 20.41
CA ARG A 19 -3.76 -10.97 19.25
C ARG A 19 -4.55 -12.09 18.57
N ILE A 20 -4.01 -13.31 18.53
CA ILE A 20 -4.74 -14.48 18.02
C ILE A 20 -5.94 -14.79 18.91
N HIS A 21 -5.79 -14.71 20.24
CA HIS A 21 -6.88 -14.93 21.18
C HIS A 21 -7.98 -13.87 21.04
N GLU A 22 -7.64 -12.59 20.89
CA GLU A 22 -8.62 -11.53 20.64
C GLU A 22 -9.45 -11.83 19.37
N LYS A 23 -8.79 -12.16 18.26
CA LYS A 23 -9.47 -12.53 17.01
C LYS A 23 -10.30 -13.81 17.12
N MET A 24 -9.88 -14.75 17.97
CA MET A 24 -10.64 -15.96 18.28
C MET A 24 -11.96 -15.61 18.99
N ASP A 25 -11.89 -14.72 19.98
CA ASP A 25 -13.05 -14.28 20.76
C ASP A 25 -14.03 -13.48 19.90
N GLU A 26 -13.54 -12.60 19.02
CA GLU A 26 -14.35 -11.86 18.04
C GLU A 26 -15.15 -12.80 17.12
N LEU A 27 -14.58 -13.94 16.75
CA LEU A 27 -15.21 -14.95 15.90
C LEU A 27 -15.95 -16.04 16.68
N GLY A 28 -15.96 -15.97 18.03
CA GLY A 28 -16.57 -16.95 18.91
C GLY A 28 -15.93 -18.35 18.88
N ILE A 29 -14.66 -18.46 18.46
CA ILE A 29 -13.95 -19.73 18.31
C ILE A 29 -13.16 -20.04 19.57
N ARG A 30 -13.57 -21.05 20.33
CA ARG A 30 -12.94 -21.41 21.61
C ARG A 30 -11.67 -22.24 21.50
N SER A 31 -11.42 -22.86 20.34
CA SER A 31 -10.29 -23.77 20.15
C SER A 31 -9.27 -23.17 19.20
N MET A 32 -8.03 -23.00 19.68
CA MET A 32 -6.90 -22.51 18.90
C MET A 32 -6.69 -23.34 17.63
N GLY A 33 -6.71 -24.67 17.73
CA GLY A 33 -6.58 -25.56 16.58
C GLY A 33 -7.76 -25.51 15.61
N ALA A 34 -8.96 -25.12 16.06
CA ALA A 34 -10.08 -24.86 15.16
C ALA A 34 -9.94 -23.52 14.44
N TYR A 35 -9.52 -22.48 15.17
CA TYR A 35 -9.24 -21.15 14.62
C TYR A 35 -8.13 -21.19 13.56
N LEU A 36 -6.95 -21.71 13.92
CA LEU A 36 -5.81 -21.77 13.00
C LEU A 36 -6.12 -22.61 11.76
N ARG A 37 -6.86 -23.71 11.91
CA ARG A 37 -7.26 -24.52 10.76
C ARG A 37 -8.26 -23.80 9.87
N LYS A 38 -9.25 -23.11 10.45
CA LYS A 38 -10.20 -22.30 9.69
C LYS A 38 -9.47 -21.19 8.93
N MET A 39 -8.51 -20.53 9.58
CA MET A 39 -7.70 -19.50 8.93
C MET A 39 -6.77 -20.08 7.85
N ALA A 40 -6.19 -21.26 8.06
CA ALA A 40 -5.30 -21.90 7.09
C ALA A 40 -6.03 -22.51 5.87
N LEU A 41 -7.29 -22.96 6.04
CA LEU A 41 -8.08 -23.57 4.97
C LEU A 41 -9.02 -22.58 4.27
N ASP A 42 -9.69 -21.73 5.04
CA ASP A 42 -10.76 -20.84 4.57
C ASP A 42 -10.35 -19.35 4.58
N GLY A 43 -9.14 -19.03 5.05
CA GLY A 43 -8.64 -17.66 5.06
C GLY A 43 -8.50 -17.11 3.65
N TYR A 44 -9.10 -15.94 3.39
CA TYR A 44 -8.87 -15.23 2.14
C TYR A 44 -7.48 -14.61 2.14
N CYS A 45 -6.61 -15.06 1.24
CA CYS A 45 -5.34 -14.39 0.98
C CYS A 45 -5.59 -13.26 -0.03
N ILE A 46 -5.70 -12.03 0.46
CA ILE A 46 -5.83 -10.85 -0.41
C ILE A 46 -4.43 -10.47 -0.90
N ARG A 47 -4.10 -10.85 -2.13
CA ARG A 47 -2.92 -10.34 -2.82
C ARG A 47 -3.30 -9.05 -3.54
N LEU A 48 -2.99 -7.91 -2.93
CA LEU A 48 -3.07 -6.61 -3.59
C LEU A 48 -2.00 -6.53 -4.68
N ASP A 49 -2.41 -6.57 -5.94
CA ASP A 49 -1.53 -6.23 -7.07
C ASP A 49 -1.47 -4.71 -7.23
N LEU A 50 -0.28 -4.15 -6.99
CA LEU A 50 -0.02 -2.71 -7.06
C LEU A 50 0.91 -2.35 -8.23
N GLN A 51 0.99 -3.20 -9.26
CA GLN A 51 1.82 -2.92 -10.44
C GLN A 51 1.42 -1.62 -11.15
N ASP A 52 0.13 -1.40 -11.38
CA ASP A 52 -0.37 -0.20 -12.05
C ASP A 52 -0.09 1.07 -11.23
N VAL A 53 -0.18 0.95 -9.90
CA VAL A 53 0.14 2.05 -8.97
C VAL A 53 1.63 2.40 -9.05
N LYS A 54 2.52 1.41 -9.13
CA LYS A 54 3.97 1.65 -9.35
C LYS A 54 4.26 2.31 -10.71
N ALA A 55 3.54 1.91 -11.75
CA ALA A 55 3.66 2.52 -13.08
C ALA A 55 3.22 3.99 -13.05
N LEU A 56 2.09 4.29 -12.40
CA LEU A 56 1.57 5.64 -12.22
C LEU A 56 2.56 6.56 -11.50
N VAL A 57 3.14 6.11 -10.38
CA VAL A 57 4.17 6.88 -9.64
C VAL A 57 5.39 7.16 -10.53
N SER A 58 5.78 6.19 -11.36
CA SER A 58 6.91 6.34 -12.27
C SER A 58 6.64 7.40 -13.34
N LEU A 59 5.44 7.38 -13.94
CA LEU A 59 5.01 8.38 -14.92
C LEU A 59 4.94 9.78 -14.31
N LEU A 60 4.38 9.91 -13.10
CA LEU A 60 4.25 11.19 -12.40
C LEU A 60 5.64 11.81 -12.13
N ARG A 61 6.62 10.98 -11.73
CA ARG A 61 8.02 11.41 -11.55
C ARG A 61 8.63 11.89 -12.86
N ILE A 62 8.38 11.20 -13.99
CA ILE A 62 8.86 11.61 -15.31
C ILE A 62 8.26 12.96 -15.70
N CYS A 63 6.95 13.14 -15.51
CA CYS A 63 6.27 14.42 -15.76
C CYS A 63 6.88 15.57 -14.94
N SER A 64 7.15 15.32 -13.65
CA SER A 64 7.77 16.32 -12.77
C SER A 64 9.18 16.71 -13.21
N ASN A 65 10.00 15.73 -13.58
CA ASN A 65 11.33 15.99 -14.11
C ASN A 65 11.31 16.77 -15.44
N ASN A 66 10.38 16.44 -16.33
CA ASN A 66 10.23 17.14 -17.60
C ASN A 66 9.78 18.59 -17.38
N LEU A 67 8.82 18.82 -16.48
CA LEU A 67 8.37 20.15 -16.14
C LEU A 67 9.49 21.00 -15.54
N ASN A 68 10.30 20.45 -14.64
CA ASN A 68 11.46 21.16 -14.09
C ASN A 68 12.50 21.51 -15.16
N GLN A 69 12.70 20.65 -16.17
CA GLN A 69 13.57 20.97 -17.30
C GLN A 69 13.00 22.11 -18.16
N TYR A 70 11.69 22.11 -18.43
CA TYR A 70 11.05 23.21 -19.15
C TYR A 70 11.11 24.52 -18.36
N ALA A 71 10.90 24.46 -17.04
CA ALA A 71 11.03 25.60 -16.15
C ALA A 71 12.41 26.24 -16.23
N LYS A 72 13.47 25.40 -16.17
CA LYS A 72 14.84 25.85 -16.28
C LYS A 72 15.13 26.51 -17.63
N ARG A 73 14.76 25.87 -18.74
CA ARG A 73 14.98 26.42 -20.10
C ARG A 73 14.23 27.73 -20.33
N ALA A 74 13.01 27.84 -19.82
CA ALA A 74 12.23 29.07 -19.93
C ALA A 74 12.86 30.22 -19.15
N ASN A 75 13.35 29.96 -17.93
CA ASN A 75 14.08 30.96 -17.14
C ASN A 75 15.37 31.40 -17.84
N GLU A 76 16.05 30.51 -18.57
CA GLU A 76 17.26 30.81 -19.33
C GLU A 76 16.98 31.59 -20.64
N THR A 77 15.85 31.35 -21.30
CA THR A 77 15.51 31.95 -22.61
C THR A 77 14.61 33.18 -22.52
N GLY A 78 14.01 33.46 -21.35
CA GLY A 78 13.07 34.56 -21.14
C GLY A 78 11.78 34.45 -21.96
N SER A 79 11.51 33.29 -22.58
CA SER A 79 10.49 33.12 -23.63
C SER A 79 9.11 32.68 -23.14
N ILE A 80 8.96 32.37 -21.84
CA ILE A 80 7.70 31.96 -21.21
C ILE A 80 7.55 32.76 -19.91
N TYR A 81 6.33 33.18 -19.58
CA TYR A 81 6.06 33.81 -18.31
C TYR A 81 6.38 32.84 -17.17
N ARG A 82 7.32 33.23 -16.32
CA ARG A 82 7.71 32.48 -15.13
C ARG A 82 6.51 32.06 -14.26
N ALA A 83 5.50 32.91 -14.18
CA ALA A 83 4.26 32.66 -13.44
C ALA A 83 3.48 31.43 -13.95
N ASP A 84 3.42 31.20 -15.26
CA ASP A 84 2.70 30.05 -15.83
C ASP A 84 3.41 28.73 -15.50
N ILE A 85 4.73 28.76 -15.45
CA ILE A 85 5.56 27.61 -15.09
C ILE A 85 5.45 27.30 -13.60
N GLU A 86 5.46 28.34 -12.77
CA GLU A 86 5.28 28.20 -11.32
C GLU A 86 3.88 27.65 -10.99
N ASP A 87 2.83 28.09 -11.70
CA ASP A 87 1.47 27.53 -11.55
C ASP A 87 1.43 26.03 -11.92
N LEU A 88 2.07 25.64 -13.03
CA LEU A 88 2.17 24.24 -13.43
C LEU A 88 2.95 23.39 -12.41
N GLN A 89 4.05 23.91 -11.86
CA GLN A 89 4.83 23.22 -10.83
C GLN A 89 3.99 22.98 -9.58
N LYS A 90 3.25 24.00 -9.14
CA LYS A 90 2.37 23.92 -7.98
C LYS A 90 1.26 22.88 -8.17
N ARG A 91 0.55 22.90 -9.30
CA ARG A 91 -0.51 21.91 -9.59
C ARG A 91 0.04 20.49 -9.63
N LEU A 92 1.25 20.30 -10.14
CA LEU A 92 1.87 18.98 -10.16
C LEU A 92 2.28 18.51 -8.76
N GLU A 93 2.71 19.42 -7.89
CA GLU A 93 3.02 19.13 -6.49
C GLU A 93 1.76 18.78 -5.69
N GLU A 94 0.62 19.42 -5.98
CA GLU A 94 -0.70 19.05 -5.46
C GLU A 94 -1.06 17.61 -5.84
N ILE A 95 -0.98 17.26 -7.13
CA ILE A 95 -1.23 15.88 -7.63
C ILE A 95 -0.30 14.87 -6.95
N TRP A 96 0.98 15.23 -6.75
CA TRP A 96 1.95 14.37 -6.07
C TRP A 96 1.57 14.12 -4.60
N THR A 97 1.07 15.15 -3.92
CA THR A 97 0.62 15.07 -2.54
C THR A 97 -0.61 14.17 -2.42
N ASP A 98 -1.61 14.36 -3.27
CA ASP A 98 -2.82 13.53 -3.32
C ASP A 98 -2.47 12.06 -3.60
N MET A 99 -1.53 11.82 -4.54
CA MET A 99 -1.07 10.48 -4.86
C MET A 99 -0.39 9.79 -3.66
N ARG A 100 0.42 10.54 -2.90
CA ARG A 100 1.02 10.02 -1.66
C ARG A 100 -0.03 9.65 -0.62
N GLU A 101 -1.08 10.45 -0.48
CA GLU A 101 -2.16 10.14 0.45
C GLU A 101 -2.90 8.86 0.05
N VAL A 102 -3.21 8.69 -1.24
CA VAL A 102 -3.80 7.45 -1.77
C VAL A 102 -2.91 6.24 -1.48
N LEU A 103 -1.60 6.36 -1.68
CA LEU A 103 -0.64 5.29 -1.37
C LEU A 103 -0.62 4.91 0.11
N VAL A 104 -0.64 5.90 1.00
CA VAL A 104 -0.70 5.68 2.46
C VAL A 104 -1.99 4.96 2.83
N ARG A 105 -3.14 5.41 2.31
CA ARG A 105 -4.43 4.75 2.55
C ARG A 105 -4.43 3.32 2.02
N LEU A 106 -3.91 3.06 0.83
CA LEU A 106 -3.80 1.70 0.28
C LEU A 106 -2.89 0.81 1.15
N SER A 107 -1.80 1.35 1.71
CA SER A 107 -0.92 0.59 2.61
C SER A 107 -1.59 0.22 3.94
N SER A 108 -2.63 0.97 4.34
CA SER A 108 -3.40 0.69 5.56
C SER A 108 -4.51 -0.35 5.37
N ILE A 109 -4.78 -0.81 4.13
CA ILE A 109 -5.77 -1.87 3.82
C ILE A 109 -5.15 -3.27 4.04
N GLN A 110 -4.24 -3.42 5.00
CA GLN A 110 -3.64 -4.70 5.38
C GLN A 110 -4.57 -5.53 6.27
#